data_AF-A0A1T4NVR9-F1
#
_entry.id   AF-A0A1T4NVR9-F1
#
_cell.length_a   1.000
_cell.length_b   1.000
_cell.length_c   1.000
_cell.angle_alpha   90.00
_cell.angle_beta   90.00
_cell.angle_gamma   90.00
#
_symmetry.space_group_name_H-M   'P 1'
#
loop_
_entity.id
_entity.type
_entity.pdbx_description
1 polymer ?
#
loop_
_entity_poly.entity_id
_entity_poly.type
_entity_poly.pdbx_seq_one_letter_code
_entity_poly.pdbx_strand_id
1 'polypeptide(L)' 'MVSNIKCTVEECQYNESDLCQASTIKVQAGMQDHVISTSHDTACRTFTPKTNLS' A
#
# COMPACT_ATOMS: atom_id res chain seq x y z
N MET A 1 16.37 6.66 -10.04
CA MET A 1 16.43 6.01 -8.70
C MET A 1 15.20 5.16 -8.55
N VAL A 2 15.34 3.88 -8.19
CA VAL A 2 14.20 3.03 -7.82
C VAL A 2 13.98 3.24 -6.32
N SER A 3 12.82 3.77 -5.95
CA SER A 3 12.45 3.90 -4.54
C SER A 3 11.82 2.59 -4.09
N ASN A 4 12.53 1.87 -3.21
CA ASN A 4 12.01 0.64 -2.61
C ASN A 4 11.00 1.00 -1.52
N ILE A 5 9.73 0.71 -1.77
CA ILE A 5 8.63 0.97 -0.83
C ILE A 5 8.40 -0.29 0.00
N LYS A 6 8.54 -0.18 1.32
CA LYS A 6 8.24 -1.29 2.22
C LYS A 6 6.74 -1.60 2.18
N CYS A 7 6.39 -2.89 2.08
CA CYS A 7 5.01 -3.38 2.18
C CYS A 7 5.00 -4.60 3.10
N THR A 8 4.51 -4.45 4.33
CA THR A 8 4.41 -5.56 5.30
C THR A 8 3.05 -6.28 5.24
N VAL A 9 2.21 -5.94 4.25
CA VAL A 9 0.88 -6.54 4.12
C VAL A 9 1.04 -7.84 3.33
N GLU A 10 1.14 -8.97 4.03
CA GLU A 10 1.41 -10.29 3.43
C GLU A 10 0.40 -10.68 2.35
N GLU A 11 -0.87 -10.30 2.55
CA GLU A 11 -1.98 -10.53 1.62
C GLU A 11 -2.04 -9.52 0.46
N CYS A 12 -1.12 -8.57 0.35
CA CYS A 12 -1.09 -7.66 -0.79
C CYS A 12 -0.47 -8.36 -2.01
N GLN A 13 -1.15 -8.34 -3.15
CA GLN A 13 -0.66 -8.88 -4.42
C GLN A 13 0.72 -8.33 -4.81
N TYR A 14 1.01 -7.09 -4.43
CA TYR A 14 2.25 -6.41 -4.75
C TYR A 14 3.35 -6.61 -3.70
N ASN A 15 3.09 -7.32 -2.60
CA ASN A 15 4.12 -7.65 -1.62
C ASN A 15 4.95 -8.84 -2.10
N GLU A 16 6.23 -8.56 -2.37
CA GLU A 16 7.28 -9.55 -2.56
C GLU A 16 8.42 -9.26 -1.58
N SER A 17 8.64 -10.17 -0.62
CA SER A 17 9.70 -10.06 0.40
C SER A 17 9.72 -8.71 1.14
N ASP A 18 8.55 -8.29 1.64
CA ASP A 18 8.34 -7.01 2.35
C ASP A 18 8.54 -5.75 1.48
N LEU A 19 8.59 -5.90 0.15
CA LEU A 19 8.74 -4.81 -0.81
C LEU A 19 7.52 -4.73 -1.74
N CYS A 20 7.02 -3.52 -1.95
CA CYS A 20 5.96 -3.24 -2.90
C CYS A 20 6.53 -3.22 -4.33
N GLN A 21 6.06 -4.15 -5.17
CA GLN A 21 6.45 -4.25 -6.58
C GLN A 21 5.55 -3.44 -7.52
N ALA A 22 4.59 -2.66 -6.98
CA ALA A 22 3.74 -1.82 -7.80
C ALA A 22 4.57 -0.73 -8.49
N SER A 23 4.43 -0.59 -9.81
CA SER A 23 5.11 0.45 -10.60
C SER A 23 4.70 1.87 -10.20
N THR A 24 3.54 2.03 -9.55
CA THR A 24 3.06 3.28 -9.00
C THR A 24 2.23 3.02 -7.75
N ILE A 25 2.43 3.82 -6.71
CA ILE A 25 1.61 3.80 -5.51
C ILE A 25 0.62 4.97 -5.49
N LYS A 26 -0.59 4.71 -4.99
CA LYS A 26 -1.62 5.71 -4.74
C LYS A 26 -1.80 5.83 -3.24
N VAL A 27 -1.49 7.00 -2.71
CA VAL A 27 -1.69 7.35 -1.30
C VAL A 27 -2.90 8.26 -1.18
N GLN A 28 -3.76 8.02 -0.19
CA GLN A 28 -4.93 8.86 0.11
C GLN A 28 -5.14 8.96 1.63
N ALA A 29 -6.11 9.77 2.06
CA ALA A 29 -6.59 9.72 3.43
C ALA A 29 -7.10 8.33 3.79
N GLY A 30 -6.66 7.84 4.95
CA GLY A 30 -7.18 6.64 5.60
C GLY A 30 -8.47 6.90 6.37
N MET A 31 -8.68 8.15 6.78
CA MET A 31 -9.84 8.61 7.57
C MET A 31 -10.97 9.12 6.67
N GLN A 32 -12.22 9.09 7.17
CA GLN A 32 -13.41 9.51 6.43
C GLN A 32 -13.55 11.03 6.28
N ASP A 33 -13.04 11.79 7.25
CA ASP A 33 -13.07 13.26 7.26
C ASP A 33 -11.98 13.91 6.38
N HIS A 34 -11.13 13.08 5.75
CA HIS A 34 -10.02 13.48 4.88
C HIS A 34 -8.97 14.41 5.54
N VAL A 35 -8.94 14.48 6.87
CA VAL A 35 -7.92 15.25 7.60
C VAL A 35 -6.63 14.44 7.67
N ILE A 36 -5.50 15.04 7.26
CA ILE A 36 -4.17 14.45 7.32
C ILE A 36 -3.29 15.33 8.22
N SER A 37 -2.85 14.80 9.36
CA SER A 37 -1.91 15.50 10.25
C SER A 37 -0.61 14.72 10.43
N THR A 38 -0.67 13.39 10.31
CA THR A 38 0.46 12.48 10.48
C THR A 38 0.50 11.45 9.35
N SER A 39 1.61 10.74 9.20
CA SER A 39 1.73 9.63 8.25
C SER A 39 0.73 8.50 8.51
N HIS A 40 0.28 8.32 9.75
CA HIS A 40 -0.74 7.32 10.11
C HIS A 40 -2.12 7.65 9.53
N ASP A 41 -2.38 8.92 9.19
CA ASP A 41 -3.65 9.35 8.60
C ASP A 41 -3.72 9.04 7.09
N THR A 42 -2.63 8.50 6.53
CA THR A 42 -2.53 8.11 5.12
C THR A 42 -2.70 6.60 4.94
N ALA A 43 -3.29 6.20 3.82
CA ALA A 43 -3.49 4.80 3.45
C ALA A 43 -3.05 4.52 2.01
N CYS A 44 -2.51 3.32 1.79
CA CYS A 44 -2.18 2.81 0.46
C CYS A 44 -3.44 2.31 -0.24
N ARG A 45 -3.85 2.99 -1.32
CA ARG A 45 -4.97 2.61 -2.19
C ARG A 45 -4.57 1.75 -3.37
N THR A 46 -3.27 1.44 -3.48
CA THR A 46 -2.75 0.43 -4.39
C THR A 46 -2.93 -0.99 -3.83
N PHE A 47 -3.30 -1.13 -2.56
CA PHE A 47 -3.57 -2.45 -1.97
C PHE A 47 -4.60 -3.22 -2.82
N THR A 48 -4.18 -4.39 -3.28
CA THR A 48 -5.02 -5.37 -3.96
C THR A 48 -4.79 -6.69 -3.23
N PRO A 49 -5.84 -7.37 -2.75
CA PRO A 49 -5.67 -8.65 -2.07
C PRO A 49 -5.09 -9.68 -3.05
N LYS A 50 -4.24 -10.57 -2.56
CA LYS A 50 -3.93 -11.83 -3.22
C LYS A 50 -5.25 -12.60 -3.29
N THR A 51 -5.92 -12.55 -4.43
CA THR A 51 -6.94 -13.56 -4.70
C THR A 51 -6.19 -14.89 -4.71
N ASN A 52 -6.48 -15.78 -3.75
CA ASN A 52 -6.14 -17.19 -3.92
C ASN A 52 -6.75 -17.59 -5.27
N LEU A 53 -5.93 -17.71 -6.31
CA LEU A 53 -6.32 -18.41 -7.52
C LEU A 53 -6.50 -19.86 -7.05
N SER A 54 -7.76 -20.22 -6.81
CA SER A 54 -8.24 -21.59 -6.70
C SER A 54 -7.79 -22.42 -7.89
#